data_AF-A0A2V6DQB6-F1
#
_entry.id   AF-A0A2V6DQB6-F1
#
_cell.length_a   1.000
_cell.length_b   1.000
_cell.length_c   1.000
_cell.angle_alpha   90.00
_cell.angle_beta   90.00
_cell.angle_gamma   90.00
#
_symmetry.space_group_name_H-M   'P 1'
#
loop_
_entity.id
_entity.type
_entity.pdbx_description
1 polymer ?
#
loop_
_entity_poly.entity_id
_entity_poly.type
_entity_poly.pdbx_seq_one_letter_code
_entity_poly.pdbx_strand_id
1 'polypeptide(L)'
;MKSIRLFFISVFLSAAASAIAGAPTYEVQPSPTPADENHRELFDYELDYTGGSSFYDDHGKFGHGDSLYNDFSYAHRFLITGKWYFRAGVEYERFDFDGTNNGLPDHLQTVHALLALEYVVHDHAGAGIEIDPGLFFQNDVHGNDFDIPAKAFVTFPLKKDKIFAVIGVGFALNQNPIVAPGGGIIWLFTDHFRLEGVFPKPALVYNPS
;
A
#
# COMPACT_ATOMS: atom_id res chain seq x y z
N MET A 1 -48.90 -62.15 9.11
CA MET A 1 -49.65 -60.91 8.77
C MET A 1 -49.54 -59.79 9.81
N LYS A 2 -48.81 -59.93 10.93
CA LYS A 2 -48.59 -58.86 11.93
C LYS A 2 -47.43 -57.89 11.58
N SER A 3 -46.48 -58.30 10.75
CA SER A 3 -45.28 -57.53 10.41
C SER A 3 -45.49 -56.42 9.37
N ILE A 4 -46.48 -56.56 8.47
CA ILE A 4 -46.75 -55.56 7.43
C ILE A 4 -47.53 -54.35 7.97
N ARG A 5 -48.38 -54.54 8.98
CA ARG A 5 -49.10 -53.42 9.63
C ARG A 5 -48.17 -52.51 10.44
N LEU A 6 -47.11 -53.05 11.03
CA LEU A 6 -46.10 -52.27 11.77
C LEU A 6 -45.26 -51.38 10.84
N PHE A 7 -44.97 -51.85 9.63
CA PHE A 7 -44.19 -51.09 8.64
C PHE A 7 -44.96 -49.87 8.10
N PHE A 8 -46.28 -50.00 7.85
CA PHE A 8 -47.09 -48.87 7.41
C PHE A 8 -47.33 -47.84 8.51
N ILE A 9 -47.40 -48.25 9.79
CA ILE A 9 -47.54 -47.33 10.92
C ILE A 9 -46.24 -46.53 11.16
N SER A 10 -45.05 -47.13 10.95
CA SER A 10 -43.78 -46.40 11.10
C SER A 10 -43.52 -45.39 9.97
N VAL A 11 -44.00 -45.67 8.75
CA VAL A 11 -43.92 -44.72 7.62
C VAL A 11 -44.91 -43.56 7.80
N PHE A 12 -46.07 -43.79 8.43
CA PHE A 12 -47.02 -42.69 8.69
C PHE A 12 -46.60 -41.79 9.86
N LEU A 13 -45.93 -42.32 10.89
CA LEU A 13 -45.43 -41.49 12.00
C LEU A 13 -44.21 -40.63 11.62
N SER A 14 -43.38 -41.07 10.67
CA SER A 14 -42.23 -40.29 10.19
C SER A 14 -42.62 -39.16 9.24
N ALA A 15 -43.74 -39.27 8.52
CA ALA A 15 -44.28 -38.19 7.69
C ALA A 15 -45.02 -37.10 8.49
N ALA A 16 -45.56 -37.43 9.67
CA ALA A 16 -46.24 -36.45 10.53
C ALA A 16 -45.27 -35.61 11.40
N ALA A 17 -44.04 -36.09 11.64
CA ALA A 17 -43.04 -35.35 12.40
C ALA A 17 -42.48 -34.12 11.64
N SER A 18 -42.59 -34.09 10.31
CA SER A 18 -42.18 -32.93 9.49
C SER A 18 -43.18 -31.78 9.51
N ALA A 19 -44.35 -31.91 10.15
CA ALA A 19 -45.39 -30.88 10.19
C ALA A 19 -45.44 -30.08 11.52
N ILE A 20 -44.58 -30.38 12.50
CA ILE A 20 -44.50 -29.67 13.81
C ILE A 20 -43.07 -29.14 14.07
N ALA A 21 -42.17 -29.19 13.09
CA ALA A 21 -41.00 -28.34 13.08
C ALA A 21 -41.42 -27.04 12.39
N GLY A 22 -41.46 -25.93 13.13
CA GLY A 22 -41.79 -24.61 12.58
C GLY A 22 -41.01 -24.36 11.29
N ALA A 23 -41.62 -23.62 10.37
CA ALA A 23 -40.98 -23.22 9.13
C ALA A 23 -39.52 -22.84 9.43
N PRO A 24 -38.53 -23.38 8.70
CA PRO A 24 -37.16 -22.95 8.89
C PRO A 24 -37.20 -21.43 8.75
N THR A 25 -36.90 -20.74 9.84
CA THR A 25 -36.55 -19.33 9.77
C THR A 25 -35.54 -19.27 8.66
N TYR A 26 -35.90 -18.60 7.57
CA TYR A 26 -34.94 -18.23 6.54
C TYR A 26 -33.92 -17.39 7.28
N GLU A 27 -32.86 -18.03 7.78
CA GLU A 27 -31.63 -17.33 8.10
C GLU A 27 -31.23 -16.76 6.76
N VAL A 28 -31.45 -15.45 6.61
CA VAL A 28 -30.94 -14.68 5.50
C VAL A 28 -29.47 -15.00 5.47
N GLN A 29 -29.08 -15.81 4.48
CA GLN A 29 -27.69 -16.06 4.17
C GLN A 29 -27.06 -14.67 4.14
N PRO A 30 -26.05 -14.38 4.99
CA PRO A 30 -25.48 -13.04 5.05
C PRO A 30 -25.14 -12.65 3.62
N SER A 31 -25.62 -11.47 3.21
CA SER A 31 -25.31 -10.92 1.89
C SER A 31 -23.83 -11.19 1.61
N PRO A 32 -23.45 -11.67 0.41
CA PRO A 32 -22.04 -11.88 0.10
C PRO A 32 -21.29 -10.65 0.56
N THR A 33 -20.28 -10.86 1.42
CA THR A 33 -19.39 -9.79 1.88
C THR A 33 -19.08 -8.94 0.65
N PRO A 34 -19.27 -7.61 0.70
CA PRO A 34 -19.01 -6.75 -0.44
C PRO A 34 -17.69 -7.20 -1.06
N ALA A 35 -17.71 -7.48 -2.37
CA ALA A 35 -16.50 -7.85 -3.08
C ALA A 35 -15.43 -6.83 -2.70
N ASP A 36 -14.26 -7.33 -2.30
CA ASP A 36 -13.19 -6.46 -1.83
C ASP A 36 -12.80 -5.51 -2.97
N GLU A 37 -13.28 -4.27 -2.89
CA GLU A 37 -13.04 -3.22 -3.90
C GLU A 37 -11.58 -2.73 -3.89
N ASN A 38 -10.75 -3.20 -2.94
CA ASN A 38 -9.39 -2.72 -2.79
C ASN A 38 -8.40 -3.67 -3.47
N HIS A 39 -7.45 -3.08 -4.20
CA HIS A 39 -6.38 -3.83 -4.82
C HIS A 39 -5.45 -4.39 -3.75
N ARG A 40 -5.20 -5.70 -3.82
CA ARG A 40 -4.32 -6.39 -2.87
C ARG A 40 -2.89 -6.47 -3.34
N GLU A 41 -2.68 -6.59 -4.64
CA GLU A 41 -1.36 -6.58 -5.25
C GLU A 41 -1.01 -5.16 -5.66
N LEU A 42 0.15 -4.67 -5.21
CA LEU A 42 0.68 -3.36 -5.55
C LEU A 42 2.01 -3.56 -6.26
N PHE A 43 2.14 -2.96 -7.43
CA PHE A 43 3.33 -3.00 -8.27
C PHE A 43 3.64 -1.58 -8.71
N ASP A 44 4.89 -1.16 -8.52
CA ASP A 44 5.39 0.13 -8.98
C ASP A 44 6.77 -0.03 -9.63
N TYR A 45 6.99 0.75 -10.68
CA TYR A 45 8.27 0.81 -11.38
C TYR A 45 8.50 2.23 -11.88
N GLU A 46 9.56 2.87 -11.40
CA GLU A 46 9.96 4.23 -11.72
C GLU A 46 11.36 4.22 -12.36
N LEU A 47 11.52 4.98 -13.44
CA LEU A 47 12.76 5.10 -14.19
C LEU A 47 12.98 6.56 -14.58
N ASP A 48 13.98 7.19 -13.97
CA ASP A 48 14.38 8.56 -14.30
C ASP A 48 15.77 8.59 -14.92
N TYR A 49 15.88 9.32 -16.02
CA TYR A 49 17.17 9.62 -16.64
C TYR A 49 17.40 11.14 -16.68
N THR A 50 18.45 11.58 -16.00
CA THR A 50 18.93 12.96 -16.09
C THR A 50 20.11 13.01 -17.03
N GLY A 51 19.88 13.53 -18.24
CA GLY A 51 20.94 13.71 -19.23
C GLY A 51 21.99 14.73 -18.82
N GLY A 52 23.17 14.65 -19.45
CA GLY A 52 24.39 15.37 -19.09
C GLY A 52 24.19 16.81 -18.60
N SER A 53 24.34 16.99 -17.29
CA SER A 53 24.26 18.28 -16.61
C SER A 53 25.65 18.77 -16.23
N SER A 54 25.87 20.08 -16.27
CA SER A 54 27.10 20.69 -15.78
C SER A 54 26.91 21.08 -14.32
N PHE A 55 27.78 20.59 -13.44
CA PHE A 55 27.79 20.96 -12.04
C PHE A 55 28.57 22.26 -11.87
N TYR A 56 27.99 23.22 -11.16
CA TYR A 56 28.60 24.50 -10.83
C TYR A 56 28.72 24.62 -9.32
N ASP A 57 29.88 25.08 -8.86
CA ASP A 57 30.13 25.49 -7.47
C ASP A 57 30.52 26.99 -7.47
N ASP A 58 30.72 27.57 -6.29
CA ASP A 58 31.10 28.98 -6.07
C ASP A 58 32.39 29.38 -6.82
N HIS A 59 33.19 28.40 -7.26
CA HIS A 59 34.44 28.56 -8.02
C HIS A 59 34.32 28.28 -9.54
N GLY A 60 33.11 28.01 -10.07
CA GLY A 60 32.86 27.75 -11.49
C GLY A 60 32.38 26.34 -11.80
N LYS A 61 32.53 25.89 -13.05
CA LYS A 61 32.12 24.53 -13.47
C LYS A 61 33.02 23.49 -12.80
N PHE A 62 32.44 22.74 -11.86
CA PHE A 62 33.13 21.71 -11.06
C PHE A 62 33.11 20.34 -11.73
N GLY A 63 32.12 20.08 -12.61
CA GLY A 63 32.05 18.81 -13.31
C GLY A 63 30.93 18.72 -14.32
N HIS A 64 30.78 17.54 -14.90
CA HIS A 64 29.57 17.16 -15.61
C HIS A 64 29.21 15.72 -15.26
N GLY A 65 27.94 15.36 -15.40
CA GLY A 65 27.49 14.01 -15.17
C GLY A 65 26.05 13.81 -15.59
N ASP A 66 25.69 12.55 -15.75
CA ASP A 66 24.34 12.08 -15.95
C ASP A 66 23.98 11.10 -14.83
N SER A 67 22.69 10.91 -14.61
CA SER A 67 22.22 9.98 -13.61
C SER A 67 21.06 9.15 -14.11
N LEU A 68 21.05 7.90 -13.69
CA LEU A 68 19.98 6.96 -13.94
C LEU A 68 19.44 6.47 -12.59
N TYR A 69 18.15 6.69 -12.36
CA TYR A 69 17.45 6.20 -11.18
C TYR A 69 16.45 5.13 -11.62
N ASN A 70 16.53 3.97 -10.97
CA ASN A 70 15.57 2.89 -11.10
C ASN A 70 15.00 2.59 -9.72
N ASP A 71 13.68 2.54 -9.62
CA ASP A 71 12.96 2.08 -8.44
C ASP A 71 11.96 1.00 -8.85
N PHE A 72 11.95 -0.08 -8.08
CA PHE A 72 11.06 -1.21 -8.25
C PHE A 72 10.47 -1.57 -6.90
N SER A 73 9.14 -1.58 -6.80
CA SER A 73 8.47 -2.04 -5.59
C SER A 73 7.37 -3.06 -5.88
N TYR A 74 7.25 -4.00 -4.95
CA TYR A 74 6.16 -4.97 -4.91
C TYR A 74 5.66 -5.14 -3.50
N ALA A 75 4.36 -5.00 -3.29
CA ALA A 75 3.73 -5.19 -1.99
C ALA A 75 2.38 -5.90 -2.08
N HIS A 76 2.06 -6.69 -1.06
CA HIS A 76 0.81 -7.41 -0.92
C HIS A 76 0.03 -6.93 0.32
N ARG A 77 -1.28 -6.69 0.16
CA ARG A 77 -2.20 -6.35 1.26
C ARG A 77 -2.97 -7.57 1.75
N PHE A 78 -2.64 -7.97 2.97
CA PHE A 78 -3.36 -8.99 3.73
C PHE A 78 -4.56 -8.35 4.44
N LEU A 79 -5.78 -8.73 4.06
CA LEU A 79 -6.98 -8.33 4.79
C LEU A 79 -6.95 -8.91 6.22
N ILE A 80 -6.94 -8.05 7.22
CA ILE A 80 -7.00 -8.44 8.63
C ILE A 80 -8.47 -8.59 9.05
N THR A 81 -9.22 -7.49 8.97
CA THR A 81 -10.63 -7.45 9.37
C THR A 81 -11.32 -6.18 8.88
N GLY A 82 -12.54 -6.30 8.36
CA GLY A 82 -13.32 -5.16 7.87
C GLY A 82 -12.62 -4.43 6.72
N LYS A 83 -12.02 -3.28 7.03
CA LYS A 83 -11.27 -2.42 6.10
C LYS A 83 -9.79 -2.24 6.49
N TRP A 84 -9.33 -3.03 7.46
CA TRP A 84 -7.94 -3.04 7.91
C TRP A 84 -7.11 -4.04 7.11
N TYR A 85 -6.00 -3.55 6.56
CA TYR A 85 -5.04 -4.32 5.81
C TYR A 85 -3.66 -4.20 6.46
N PHE A 86 -2.96 -5.33 6.46
CA PHE A 86 -1.52 -5.34 6.67
C PHE A 86 -0.86 -5.43 5.29
N ARG A 87 -0.08 -4.42 4.92
CA ARG A 87 0.71 -4.40 3.69
C ARG A 87 2.12 -4.87 4.01
N ALA A 88 2.63 -5.83 3.25
CA ALA A 88 4.02 -6.25 3.31
C ALA A 88 4.59 -6.34 1.90
N GLY A 89 5.79 -5.80 1.69
CA GLY A 89 6.43 -5.73 0.40
C GLY A 89 7.93 -5.54 0.49
N VAL A 90 8.54 -5.37 -0.68
CA VAL A 90 9.96 -5.07 -0.85
C VAL A 90 10.10 -4.00 -1.93
N GLU A 91 11.06 -3.12 -1.72
CA GLU A 91 11.48 -2.09 -2.66
C GLU A 91 12.97 -2.24 -2.92
N TYR A 92 13.36 -2.07 -4.17
CA TYR A 92 14.75 -2.04 -4.60
C TYR A 92 14.98 -0.78 -5.43
N GLU A 93 15.87 0.06 -4.92
CA GLU A 93 16.28 1.30 -5.56
C GLU A 93 17.73 1.18 -6.01
N ARG A 94 18.01 1.70 -7.20
CA ARG A 94 19.36 1.83 -7.73
C ARG A 94 19.54 3.17 -8.39
N PHE A 95 20.51 3.92 -7.90
CA PHE A 95 20.97 5.18 -8.46
C PHE A 95 22.36 4.97 -9.05
N ASP A 96 22.50 5.16 -10.35
CA ASP A 96 23.80 5.15 -11.02
C ASP A 96 24.18 6.60 -11.35
N PHE A 97 25.38 7.03 -10.93
CA PHE A 97 25.93 8.34 -11.22
C PHE A 97 27.11 8.16 -12.18
N ASP A 98 27.08 8.82 -13.32
CA ASP A 98 28.21 8.86 -14.27
C ASP A 98 28.71 10.29 -14.43
N GLY A 99 30.00 10.48 -14.75
CA GLY A 99 30.61 11.80 -14.90
C GLY A 99 32.01 11.97 -14.31
N THR A 100 32.44 13.22 -14.15
CA THR A 100 33.73 13.55 -13.53
C THR A 100 33.75 13.18 -12.04
N ASN A 101 34.94 12.93 -11.50
CA ASN A 101 35.16 12.56 -10.09
C ASN A 101 34.81 13.73 -9.14
N ASN A 102 33.52 13.90 -8.89
CA ASN A 102 32.94 15.04 -8.15
C ASN A 102 32.66 14.68 -6.68
N GLY A 103 33.19 13.56 -6.18
CA GLY A 103 32.95 13.05 -4.82
C GLY A 103 31.61 12.33 -4.64
N LEU A 104 30.83 12.13 -5.70
CA LEU A 104 29.63 11.30 -5.67
C LEU A 104 30.00 9.81 -5.83
N PRO A 105 29.28 8.90 -5.16
CA PRO A 105 29.43 7.47 -5.36
C PRO A 105 29.05 7.04 -6.80
N ASP A 106 29.78 6.09 -7.41
CA ASP A 106 29.50 5.60 -8.77
C ASP A 106 28.09 5.00 -8.92
N HIS A 107 27.63 4.33 -7.86
CA HIS A 107 26.28 3.80 -7.76
C HIS A 107 25.87 3.70 -6.30
N LEU A 108 24.58 3.81 -6.02
CA LEU A 108 23.98 3.59 -4.71
C LEU A 108 22.83 2.60 -4.90
N GLN A 109 22.81 1.54 -4.10
CA GLN A 109 21.74 0.56 -4.12
C GLN A 109 21.08 0.53 -2.75
N THR A 110 19.77 0.32 -2.74
CA THR A 110 19.01 0.27 -1.51
C THR A 110 17.93 -0.78 -1.61
N VAL A 111 17.75 -1.53 -0.52
CA VAL A 111 16.66 -2.50 -0.39
C VAL A 111 15.89 -2.15 0.87
N HIS A 112 14.60 -1.94 0.72
CA HIS A 112 13.66 -1.71 1.82
C HIS A 112 12.66 -2.85 1.91
N ALA A 113 12.28 -3.22 3.12
CA ALA A 113 11.02 -3.92 3.31
C ALA A 113 9.93 -2.86 3.53
N LEU A 114 8.79 -3.02 2.85
CA LEU A 114 7.65 -2.11 2.97
C LEU A 114 6.63 -2.74 3.91
N LEU A 115 6.44 -2.20 5.12
CA LEU A 115 5.49 -2.75 6.09
C LEU A 115 4.49 -1.66 6.50
N ALA A 116 3.20 -1.87 6.25
CA ALA A 116 2.18 -0.92 6.68
C ALA A 116 0.96 -1.60 7.33
N LEU A 117 0.38 -0.92 8.31
CA LEU A 117 -0.95 -1.20 8.81
C LEU A 117 -1.86 -0.06 8.37
N GLU A 118 -2.77 -0.33 7.45
CA GLU A 118 -3.59 0.68 6.79
C GLU A 118 -5.09 0.35 6.86
N TYR A 119 -5.88 1.39 7.07
CA TYR A 119 -7.33 1.36 6.96
C TYR A 119 -7.71 1.91 5.58
N VAL A 120 -8.16 1.05 4.67
CA VAL A 120 -8.37 1.40 3.26
C VAL A 120 -9.86 1.65 2.99
N VAL A 121 -10.14 2.77 2.32
CA VAL A 121 -11.49 3.15 1.88
C VAL A 121 -11.41 3.55 0.41
N HIS A 122 -12.22 2.93 -0.46
CA HIS A 122 -12.24 3.24 -1.90
C HIS A 122 -10.83 3.21 -2.52
N ASP A 123 -10.07 2.15 -2.24
CA ASP A 123 -8.73 1.93 -2.78
C ASP A 123 -7.70 3.04 -2.47
N HIS A 124 -7.94 3.83 -1.41
CA HIS A 124 -6.96 4.72 -0.80
C HIS A 124 -6.85 4.51 0.71
N ALA A 125 -5.65 4.69 1.24
CA ALA A 125 -5.42 4.60 2.67
C ALA A 125 -6.08 5.80 3.39
N GLY A 126 -7.14 5.50 4.14
CA GLY A 126 -7.88 6.44 4.98
C GLY A 126 -7.12 6.80 6.26
N ALA A 127 -6.33 5.86 6.78
CA ALA A 127 -5.35 6.10 7.83
C ALA A 127 -4.32 4.97 7.78
N GLY A 128 -3.09 5.23 8.22
CA GLY A 128 -2.08 4.19 8.22
C GLY A 128 -0.85 4.54 9.04
N ILE A 129 -0.15 3.49 9.45
CA ILE A 129 1.22 3.55 9.94
C ILE A 129 2.04 2.67 9.03
N GLU A 130 3.14 3.19 8.53
CA GLU A 130 4.05 2.50 7.64
C GLU A 130 5.47 2.62 8.16
N ILE A 131 6.24 1.56 7.98
CA ILE A 131 7.60 1.42 8.46
C ILE A 131 8.36 0.72 7.34
N ASP A 132 9.41 1.38 6.87
CA ASP A 132 10.12 0.97 5.67
C ASP A 132 11.59 0.63 6.02
N PRO A 133 11.86 -0.40 6.87
CA PRO A 133 13.21 -0.71 7.29
C PRO A 133 14.07 -1.08 6.08
N GLY A 134 15.22 -0.43 5.95
CA GLY A 134 16.06 -0.55 4.77
C GLY A 134 17.55 -0.55 5.07
N LEU A 135 18.29 -1.12 4.12
CA LEU A 135 19.74 -1.16 4.12
C LEU A 135 20.24 -0.42 2.88
N PHE A 136 21.08 0.57 3.09
CA PHE A 136 21.78 1.29 2.03
C PHE A 136 23.14 0.64 1.82
N PHE A 137 23.52 0.33 0.58
CA PHE A 137 24.81 -0.27 0.29
C PHE A 137 25.40 0.20 -1.03
N GLN A 138 26.73 0.25 -1.07
CA GLN A 138 27.52 0.59 -2.25
C GLN A 138 28.26 -0.65 -2.78
N ASN A 139 29.27 -1.12 -2.05
CA ASN A 139 30.03 -2.33 -2.38
C ASN A 139 30.14 -3.35 -1.22
N ASP A 140 30.02 -2.94 0.03
CA ASP A 140 30.09 -3.79 1.23
C ASP A 140 29.04 -3.37 2.27
N VAL A 141 28.36 -4.34 2.88
CA VAL A 141 27.35 -4.10 3.93
C VAL A 141 28.06 -3.86 5.27
N HIS A 142 28.08 -2.60 5.74
CA HIS A 142 28.49 -2.29 7.10
C HIS A 142 27.26 -2.21 8.02
N GLY A 143 27.35 -2.74 9.24
CA GLY A 143 26.22 -2.84 10.17
C GLY A 143 25.63 -1.50 10.68
N ASN A 144 26.10 -0.36 10.15
CA ASN A 144 25.70 0.99 10.54
C ASN A 144 24.85 1.71 9.47
N ASP A 145 24.51 1.05 8.36
CA ASP A 145 23.77 1.62 7.23
C ASP A 145 22.28 1.22 7.22
N PHE A 146 21.75 0.89 8.39
CA PHE A 146 20.36 0.50 8.60
C PHE A 146 19.54 1.68 9.08
N ASP A 147 18.47 2.03 8.37
CA ASP A 147 17.48 3.00 8.81
C ASP A 147 16.10 2.35 8.87
N ILE A 148 15.26 2.86 9.75
CA ILE A 148 13.87 2.45 9.90
C ILE A 148 13.00 3.70 9.87
N PRO A 149 12.83 4.33 8.69
CA PRO A 149 11.85 5.38 8.55
C PRO A 149 10.46 4.83 8.86
N ALA A 150 9.68 5.62 9.59
CA ALA A 150 8.29 5.32 9.91
C ALA A 150 7.42 6.54 9.61
N LYS A 151 6.22 6.34 9.09
CA LYS A 151 5.26 7.41 8.81
C LYS A 151 3.89 7.03 9.32
N ALA A 152 3.19 8.00 9.88
CA ALA A 152 1.81 7.84 10.32
C ALA A 152 0.96 8.94 9.70
N PHE A 153 -0.19 8.59 9.15
CA PHE A 153 -1.04 9.54 8.44
C PHE A 153 -2.52 9.22 8.63
N VAL A 154 -3.35 10.25 8.45
CA VAL A 154 -4.80 10.16 8.42
C VAL A 154 -5.34 11.03 7.29
N THR A 155 -6.34 10.49 6.61
CA THR A 155 -7.02 11.08 5.49
C THR A 155 -8.47 11.33 5.89
N PHE A 156 -8.94 12.56 5.72
CA PHE A 156 -10.31 12.94 6.04
C PHE A 156 -11.01 13.59 4.83
N PRO A 157 -12.30 13.28 4.59
CA PRO A 157 -13.03 13.83 3.46
C PRO A 157 -13.34 15.31 3.70
N LEU A 158 -12.80 16.20 2.87
CA LEU A 158 -13.22 17.61 2.80
C LEU A 158 -14.53 17.75 2.03
N LYS A 159 -14.69 16.94 0.98
CA LYS A 159 -15.92 16.82 0.20
C LYS A 159 -16.17 15.35 -0.04
N LYS A 160 -17.34 14.88 0.39
CA LYS A 160 -17.75 13.48 0.29
C LYS A 160 -17.46 12.93 -1.12
N ASP A 161 -16.68 11.84 -1.15
CA ASP A 161 -16.32 11.06 -2.34
C ASP A 161 -15.62 11.85 -3.46
N LYS A 162 -15.03 13.02 -3.15
CA LYS A 162 -14.35 13.86 -4.15
C LYS A 162 -13.01 14.42 -3.69
N ILE A 163 -12.96 15.03 -2.50
CA ILE A 163 -11.76 15.72 -2.04
C ILE A 163 -11.45 15.24 -0.63
N PHE A 164 -10.22 14.80 -0.43
CA PHE A 164 -9.71 14.33 0.84
C PHE A 164 -8.46 15.14 1.20
N ALA A 165 -8.34 15.52 2.45
CA ALA A 165 -7.11 16.07 2.98
C ALA A 165 -6.36 14.99 3.72
N VAL A 166 -5.04 14.97 3.54
CA VAL A 166 -4.12 14.07 4.21
C VAL A 166 -3.27 14.90 5.16
N ILE A 167 -3.15 14.45 6.40
CA ILE A 167 -2.16 14.96 7.35
C ILE A 167 -1.38 13.78 7.89
N GLY A 168 -0.08 13.97 8.08
CA GLY A 168 0.79 12.92 8.58
C GLY A 168 2.06 13.45 9.20
N VAL A 169 2.80 12.53 9.78
CA VAL A 169 4.12 12.75 10.37
C VAL A 169 5.03 11.64 9.90
N GLY A 170 6.20 12.02 9.39
CA GLY A 170 7.31 11.13 9.12
C GLY A 170 8.32 11.18 10.26
N PHE A 171 8.91 10.04 10.56
CA PHE A 171 9.97 9.83 11.51
C PHE A 171 11.11 9.12 10.80
N ALA A 172 12.31 9.68 10.82
CA ALA A 172 13.51 9.01 10.30
C ALA A 172 14.69 9.41 11.17
N LEU A 173 15.50 8.42 11.60
CA LEU A 173 16.61 8.67 12.53
C LEU A 173 17.72 9.49 11.85
N ASN A 174 17.88 9.32 10.54
CA ASN A 174 18.90 10.02 9.75
C ASN A 174 18.40 11.34 9.13
N GLN A 175 17.16 11.74 9.41
CA GLN A 175 16.59 13.00 8.92
C GLN A 175 16.78 14.12 9.95
N ASN A 176 17.05 15.34 9.48
CA ASN A 176 17.03 16.54 10.31
C ASN A 176 15.99 17.54 9.77
N PRO A 177 14.87 17.80 10.45
CA PRO A 177 14.48 17.26 11.77
C PRO A 177 14.08 15.78 11.73
N ILE A 178 14.30 15.06 12.84
CA ILE A 178 13.95 13.63 13.00
C ILE A 178 12.46 13.37 12.73
N VAL A 179 11.62 14.38 13.02
CA VAL A 179 10.19 14.36 12.77
C VAL A 179 9.84 15.46 11.76
N ALA A 180 9.23 15.06 10.66
CA ALA A 180 8.76 15.99 9.63
C ALA A 180 7.23 15.91 9.51
N PRO A 181 6.51 17.05 9.63
CA PRO A 181 5.10 17.07 9.29
C PRO A 181 4.92 16.96 7.77
N GLY A 182 3.94 16.17 7.37
CA GLY A 182 3.53 16.01 5.98
C GLY A 182 2.04 16.29 5.83
N GLY A 183 1.64 16.67 4.64
CA GLY A 183 0.24 16.87 4.33
C GLY A 183 0.00 17.07 2.84
N GLY A 184 -1.25 16.93 2.45
CA GLY A 184 -1.64 17.02 1.06
C GLY A 184 -3.14 16.94 0.82
N ILE A 185 -3.49 16.93 -0.45
CA ILE A 185 -4.87 16.82 -0.91
C ILE A 185 -4.94 15.71 -1.94
N ILE A 186 -5.89 14.80 -1.76
CA ILE A 186 -6.27 13.81 -2.76
C ILE A 186 -7.58 14.28 -3.39
N TRP A 187 -7.59 14.47 -4.71
CA TRP A 187 -8.79 14.83 -5.45
C TRP A 187 -9.13 13.71 -6.44
N LEU A 188 -10.30 13.09 -6.24
CA LEU A 188 -10.97 12.22 -7.21
C LEU A 188 -11.77 13.08 -8.20
N PHE A 189 -11.26 13.24 -9.42
CA PHE A 189 -11.92 14.01 -10.47
C PHE A 189 -12.97 13.16 -11.18
N THR A 190 -12.71 11.87 -11.26
CA THR A 190 -13.51 10.85 -11.95
C THR A 190 -13.28 9.52 -11.23
N ASP A 191 -14.16 8.54 -11.43
CA ASP A 191 -14.05 7.21 -10.79
C ASP A 191 -12.73 6.48 -11.12
N HIS A 192 -12.04 6.91 -12.18
CA HIS A 192 -10.77 6.34 -12.65
C HIS A 192 -9.56 7.27 -12.47
N PHE A 193 -9.75 8.55 -12.11
CA PHE A 193 -8.65 9.52 -12.06
C PHE A 193 -8.57 10.21 -10.71
N ARG A 194 -7.39 10.14 -10.10
CA ARG A 194 -7.08 10.83 -8.85
C ARG A 194 -5.79 11.63 -8.96
N LEU A 195 -5.79 12.86 -8.45
CA LEU A 195 -4.58 13.65 -8.23
C LEU A 195 -4.24 13.56 -6.75
N GLU A 196 -3.05 13.08 -6.46
CA GLU A 196 -2.47 13.03 -5.14
C GLU A 196 -1.48 14.18 -5.04
N GLY A 197 -1.92 15.31 -4.49
CA GLY A 197 -1.03 16.43 -4.12
C GLY A 197 -0.47 16.22 -2.72
N VAL A 198 0.08 15.03 -2.44
CA VAL A 198 0.63 14.66 -1.13
C VAL A 198 2.14 14.76 -1.19
N PHE A 199 2.71 15.61 -0.34
CA PHE A 199 4.17 15.76 -0.25
C PHE A 199 4.79 14.51 0.40
N PRO A 200 5.91 13.96 -0.10
CA PRO A 200 6.80 14.53 -1.12
C PRO A 200 6.59 14.12 -2.58
N LYS A 201 5.87 13.01 -2.86
CA LYS A 201 5.67 12.49 -4.23
C LYS A 201 4.26 12.82 -4.74
N PRO A 202 4.00 14.01 -5.34
CA PRO A 202 2.71 14.28 -5.95
C PRO A 202 2.52 13.46 -7.22
N ALA A 203 1.38 12.80 -7.38
CA ALA A 203 1.12 11.88 -8.50
C ALA A 203 -0.25 12.09 -9.13
N LEU A 204 -0.35 11.82 -10.43
CA LEU A 204 -1.63 11.65 -11.12
C LEU A 204 -1.84 10.15 -11.35
N VAL A 205 -2.79 9.56 -10.65
CA VAL A 205 -3.05 8.12 -10.68
C VAL A 205 -4.28 7.85 -11.56
N TYR A 206 -4.13 6.88 -12.46
CA TYR A 206 -5.22 6.32 -13.24
C TYR A 206 -5.52 4.89 -12.77
N ASN A 207 -6.72 4.67 -12.26
CA ASN A 207 -7.23 3.36 -11.89
C ASN A 207 -8.12 2.84 -13.03
N PRO A 208 -7.72 1.80 -13.78
CA PRO A 208 -8.52 1.29 -14.89
C PRO A 208 -9.77 0.50 -14.46
N SER A 209 -9.87 0.09 -13.18
CA SER A 209 -11.04 -0.60 -12.59
C SER A 209 -10.80 -0.87 -11.12
#